data_AF-A0A496VFV6-F1
#
_entry.id   AF-A0A496VFV6-F1
#
_cell.length_a   1.000
_cell.length_b   1.000
_cell.length_c   1.000
_cell.angle_alpha   90.00
_cell.angle_beta   90.00
_cell.angle_gamma   90.00
#
_symmetry.space_group_name_H-M   'P 1'
#
loop_
_entity.id
_entity.type
_entity.pdbx_description
1 polymer ?
#
loop_
_entity_poly.entity_id
_entity_poly.type
_entity_poly.pdbx_seq_one_letter_code
_entity_poly.pdbx_strand_id
1 'polypeptide(L)'
;MTTSTKTHDESAAAPGNCTLSRRQFLLFSGTAAAASTTTITLFSGTAQAKQVPARVVGYPRKFLAKLSELKDHEPVDFSYPDDGKNAYCMLVKMGGVKAGGGIGPQRDVVAFTYLCTHQGGPLQGGYKATDEHRTLGPCPFHLSLYDLRRHGIIVSGQAYQSLPQILLELDGDDIYAVGMMGLLFGRNENLMNT
;
A
#
# COMPACT_ATOMS: atom_id res chain seq x y z
N MET A 1 -2.68 54.02 -34.78
CA MET A 1 -1.89 53.64 -33.59
C MET A 1 -1.42 54.90 -32.91
N THR A 2 -2.07 55.28 -31.81
CA THR A 2 -1.68 56.43 -30.97
C THR A 2 -1.77 55.97 -29.52
N THR A 3 -0.66 55.47 -29.00
CA THR A 3 -0.52 55.08 -27.59
C THR A 3 -0.31 56.33 -26.76
N SER A 4 -1.33 56.72 -25.98
CA SER A 4 -1.23 57.74 -24.94
C SER A 4 -0.53 57.12 -23.72
N THR A 5 0.74 57.45 -23.53
CA THR A 5 1.50 57.12 -22.31
C THR A 5 1.06 58.06 -21.20
N LYS A 6 0.16 57.58 -20.32
CA LYS A 6 -0.10 58.23 -19.04
C LYS A 6 1.08 57.97 -18.11
N THR A 7 1.84 59.00 -17.80
CA THR A 7 2.80 59.04 -16.70
C THR A 7 2.01 59.02 -15.40
N HIS A 8 1.96 57.87 -14.73
CA HIS A 8 1.49 57.79 -13.35
C HIS A 8 2.60 58.33 -12.43
N ASP A 9 2.57 59.64 -12.22
CA ASP A 9 3.29 60.28 -11.12
C ASP A 9 2.43 60.14 -9.85
N GLU A 10 2.39 58.92 -9.30
CA GLU A 10 1.93 58.70 -7.94
C GLU A 10 3.16 58.58 -7.05
N SER A 11 3.61 59.75 -6.58
CA SER A 11 4.53 59.87 -5.47
C SER A 11 3.98 59.05 -4.31
N ALA A 12 4.61 57.90 -4.03
CA ALA A 12 4.24 57.05 -2.90
C ALA A 12 4.38 57.88 -1.62
N ALA A 13 3.25 58.23 -1.03
CA ALA A 13 3.19 58.90 0.25
C ALA A 13 4.06 58.12 1.26
N ALA A 14 4.89 58.86 2.00
CA ALA A 14 5.73 58.27 3.05
C ALA A 14 4.85 57.39 3.96
N PRO A 15 5.24 56.15 4.25
CA PRO A 15 4.41 55.24 5.02
C PRO A 15 4.19 55.85 6.41
N GLY A 16 2.93 56.15 6.73
CA GLY A 16 2.55 56.54 8.08
C GLY A 16 2.87 55.44 9.10
N ASN A 17 2.83 55.78 10.38
CA ASN A 17 3.15 54.92 11.54
C ASN A 17 2.38 53.57 11.64
N CYS A 18 1.61 53.17 10.62
CA CYS A 18 0.84 51.94 10.53
C CYS A 18 1.29 51.03 9.37
N THR A 19 2.59 50.94 9.05
CA THR A 19 3.10 49.87 8.17
C THR A 19 3.85 48.82 8.97
N LEU A 20 3.28 47.60 9.02
CA LEU A 20 3.99 46.43 9.53
C LEU A 20 5.08 46.02 8.54
N SER A 21 6.32 45.93 8.99
CA SER A 21 7.39 45.39 8.16
C SER A 21 7.17 43.89 7.89
N ARG A 22 7.67 43.36 6.75
CA ARG A 22 7.65 41.91 6.47
C ARG A 22 8.22 41.07 7.61
N ARG A 23 9.27 41.57 8.28
CA ARG A 23 9.88 40.92 9.44
C ARG A 23 8.95 40.90 10.65
N GLN A 24 8.24 41.99 10.93
CA GLN A 24 7.22 42.03 11.98
C GLN A 24 6.04 41.13 11.64
N PHE A 25 5.58 41.10 10.38
CA PHE A 25 4.54 40.16 9.97
C PHE A 25 4.96 38.70 10.20
N LEU A 26 6.18 38.30 9.83
CA LEU A 26 6.68 36.94 10.06
C LEU A 26 6.89 36.61 11.55
N LEU A 27 7.37 37.56 12.36
CA LEU A 27 7.55 37.35 13.80
C LEU A 27 6.22 37.29 14.57
N PHE A 28 5.26 38.14 14.22
CA PHE A 28 3.98 38.24 14.95
C PHE A 28 2.87 37.33 14.39
N SER A 29 2.95 36.89 13.13
CA SER A 29 2.09 35.80 12.63
C SER A 29 2.41 34.46 13.31
N GLY A 30 3.67 34.25 13.71
CA GLY A 30 4.06 33.07 14.49
C GLY A 30 3.46 33.05 15.91
N THR A 31 3.22 34.22 16.52
CA THR A 31 2.68 34.30 17.88
C THR A 31 1.17 34.00 18.00
N ALA A 32 0.40 34.12 16.91
CA ALA A 32 -0.99 33.66 16.89
C ALA A 32 -1.13 32.13 16.82
N ALA A 33 -0.07 31.43 16.42
CA ALA A 33 0.01 29.96 16.42
C ALA A 33 0.70 29.39 17.67
N ALA A 34 1.03 30.21 18.67
CA ALA A 34 1.60 29.74 19.94
C ALA A 34 0.51 29.33 20.97
N ALA A 35 -0.77 29.50 20.65
CA ALA A 35 -1.90 28.93 21.40
C ALA A 35 -2.44 27.64 20.77
N SER A 36 -1.92 27.23 19.61
CA SER A 36 -1.94 25.83 19.24
C SER A 36 -0.73 25.21 19.91
N THR A 37 -0.95 24.61 21.09
CA THR A 37 -0.08 23.56 21.59
C THR A 37 -0.06 22.45 20.53
N THR A 38 0.76 22.58 19.50
CA THR A 38 1.19 21.45 18.69
C THR A 38 1.96 20.61 19.67
N THR A 39 1.27 19.67 20.29
CA THR A 39 1.86 18.77 21.26
C THR A 39 3.04 18.11 20.58
N ILE A 40 4.24 18.35 21.12
CA ILE A 40 5.49 17.65 20.84
C ILE A 40 5.32 16.21 21.37
N THR A 41 4.27 15.51 20.94
CA THR A 41 3.93 14.13 21.25
C THR A 41 4.01 13.25 20.01
N LEU A 42 4.20 13.87 18.83
CA LEU A 42 4.35 13.17 17.56
C LEU A 42 5.78 12.68 17.31
N PHE A 43 6.75 13.04 18.16
CA PHE A 43 8.11 12.52 18.09
C PHE A 43 8.25 11.31 19.01
N SER A 44 8.65 10.17 18.45
CA SER A 44 9.02 8.97 19.20
C SER A 44 10.13 9.30 20.21
N GLY A 45 10.02 8.81 21.45
CA GLY A 45 11.06 8.95 22.49
C GLY A 45 10.90 10.12 23.47
N THR A 46 9.77 10.82 23.49
CA THR A 46 9.50 11.83 24.53
C THR A 46 9.21 11.18 25.89
N ALA A 47 9.50 11.89 26.98
CA ALA A 47 9.28 11.39 28.34
C ALA A 47 7.81 11.00 28.62
N GLN A 48 6.86 11.57 27.85
CA GLN A 48 5.42 11.32 27.97
C GLN A 48 4.90 10.34 26.91
N ALA A 49 5.79 9.76 26.10
CA ALA A 49 5.43 8.73 25.16
C ALA A 49 4.96 7.49 25.93
N LYS A 50 3.66 7.19 25.84
CA LYS A 50 3.11 5.93 26.33
C LYS A 50 3.84 4.81 25.60
N GLN A 51 4.53 3.93 26.35
CA GLN A 51 5.06 2.71 25.77
C GLN A 51 3.89 1.88 25.26
N VAL A 52 3.70 1.88 23.95
CA VAL A 52 2.78 0.96 23.29
C VAL A 52 3.60 -0.32 23.09
N PRO A 53 3.26 -1.44 23.75
CA PRO A 53 3.96 -2.69 23.50
C PRO A 53 3.87 -2.99 22.00
N ALA A 54 5.01 -3.34 21.39
CA ALA A 54 5.01 -3.79 20.01
C ALA A 54 4.08 -5.02 19.92
N ARG A 55 2.95 -4.86 19.23
CA ARG A 55 2.03 -5.98 18.97
C ARG A 55 2.66 -6.84 17.89
N VAL A 56 3.36 -7.89 18.29
CA VAL A 56 3.77 -8.95 17.36
C VAL A 56 2.52 -9.75 17.05
N VAL A 57 1.97 -9.54 15.86
CA VAL A 57 0.81 -10.30 15.38
C VAL A 57 1.34 -11.64 14.86
N GLY A 58 1.13 -12.71 15.64
CA GLY A 58 1.47 -14.06 15.22
C GLY A 58 0.45 -14.56 14.21
N TYR A 59 0.84 -14.64 12.94
CA TYR A 59 0.03 -15.24 11.91
C TYR A 59 0.12 -16.78 11.97
N PRO A 60 -0.95 -17.53 11.64
CA PRO A 60 -0.90 -18.98 11.65
C PRO A 60 0.05 -19.49 10.55
N ARG A 61 0.85 -20.52 10.86
CA ARG A 61 1.60 -21.27 9.84
C ARG A 61 0.68 -22.30 9.21
N LYS A 62 0.30 -22.10 7.95
CA LYS A 62 -0.65 -22.97 7.22
C LYS A 62 0.03 -23.65 6.05
N PHE A 63 0.02 -24.98 6.02
CA PHE A 63 0.49 -25.75 4.85
C PHE A 63 -0.40 -25.46 3.65
N LEU A 64 0.21 -25.23 2.47
CA LEU A 64 -0.50 -24.92 1.24
C LEU A 64 -0.38 -26.04 0.20
N ALA A 65 0.85 -26.40 -0.16
CA ALA A 65 1.15 -27.34 -1.24
C ALA A 65 2.61 -27.79 -1.16
N LYS A 66 2.97 -28.78 -1.99
CA LYS A 66 4.37 -29.11 -2.28
C LYS A 66 4.89 -28.32 -3.48
N LEU A 67 6.12 -27.83 -3.39
CA LEU A 67 6.78 -27.11 -4.47
C LEU A 67 6.93 -27.98 -5.72
N SER A 68 7.27 -29.26 -5.53
CA SER A 68 7.39 -30.25 -6.61
C SER A 68 6.08 -30.53 -7.35
N GLU A 69 4.93 -30.27 -6.73
CA GLU A 69 3.60 -30.49 -7.31
C GLU A 69 3.07 -29.24 -8.03
N LEU A 70 3.69 -28.07 -7.83
CA LEU A 70 3.28 -26.85 -8.51
C LEU A 70 3.61 -26.88 -9.99
N LYS A 71 2.58 -26.70 -10.81
CA LYS A 71 2.70 -26.48 -12.25
C LYS A 71 2.81 -24.99 -12.54
N ASP A 72 3.57 -24.68 -13.58
CA ASP A 72 3.76 -23.30 -14.01
C ASP A 72 2.41 -22.73 -14.45
N HIS A 73 2.08 -21.54 -13.95
CA HIS A 73 0.91 -20.77 -14.32
C HIS A 73 -0.45 -21.41 -14.01
N GLU A 74 -0.48 -22.45 -13.17
CA GLU A 74 -1.71 -23.02 -12.63
C GLU A 74 -1.89 -22.57 -11.17
N PRO A 75 -2.75 -21.58 -10.91
CA PRO A 75 -3.14 -21.17 -9.56
C PRO A 75 -3.64 -22.33 -8.68
N VAL A 76 -3.12 -22.39 -7.45
CA VAL A 76 -3.67 -23.21 -6.37
C VAL A 76 -4.42 -22.28 -5.42
N ASP A 77 -5.71 -22.54 -5.25
CA ASP A 77 -6.58 -21.69 -4.44
C ASP A 77 -6.60 -22.14 -2.97
N PHE A 78 -6.59 -21.17 -2.04
CA PHE A 78 -6.64 -21.43 -0.60
C PHE A 78 -7.22 -20.23 0.17
N SER A 79 -7.44 -20.37 1.48
CA SER A 79 -7.84 -19.27 2.37
C SER A 79 -6.78 -18.99 3.42
N TYR A 80 -6.52 -17.72 3.71
CA TYR A 80 -5.55 -17.27 4.72
C TYR A 80 -5.80 -15.82 5.15
N PRO A 81 -5.65 -15.45 6.44
CA PRO A 81 -5.17 -16.26 7.57
C PRO A 81 -6.21 -17.18 8.20
N ASP A 82 -7.47 -17.05 7.81
CA ASP A 82 -8.63 -17.80 8.29
C ASP A 82 -9.55 -18.17 7.11
N ASP A 83 -10.69 -18.79 7.41
CA ASP A 83 -11.66 -19.23 6.40
C ASP A 83 -12.78 -18.20 6.15
N GLY A 84 -12.57 -16.94 6.55
CA GLY A 84 -13.53 -15.87 6.32
C GLY A 84 -13.68 -15.50 4.84
N LYS A 85 -14.84 -14.97 4.45
CA LYS A 85 -15.19 -14.67 3.04
C LYS A 85 -14.19 -13.77 2.31
N ASN A 86 -13.47 -12.92 3.04
CA ASN A 86 -12.50 -11.96 2.46
C ASN A 86 -11.04 -12.46 2.50
N ALA A 87 -10.80 -13.72 2.85
CA ALA A 87 -9.47 -14.32 3.01
C ALA A 87 -9.08 -15.28 1.87
N TYR A 88 -9.81 -15.28 0.75
CA TYR A 88 -9.52 -16.17 -0.36
C TYR A 88 -8.31 -15.70 -1.19
N CYS A 89 -7.42 -16.63 -1.48
CA CYS A 89 -6.07 -16.39 -1.97
C CYS A 89 -5.66 -17.36 -3.09
N MET A 90 -4.63 -16.96 -3.82
CA MET A 90 -3.98 -17.67 -4.89
C MET A 90 -2.53 -17.95 -4.52
N LEU A 91 -2.04 -19.18 -4.72
CA LEU A 91 -0.63 -19.53 -4.81
C LEU A 91 -0.32 -19.84 -6.27
N VAL A 92 0.76 -19.29 -6.83
CA VAL A 92 1.11 -19.53 -8.24
C VAL A 92 2.62 -19.58 -8.45
N LYS A 93 3.04 -20.50 -9.32
CA LYS A 93 4.40 -20.59 -9.85
C LYS A 93 4.50 -19.84 -11.17
N MET A 94 5.41 -18.87 -11.27
CA MET A 94 5.48 -17.90 -12.36
C MET A 94 6.33 -18.35 -13.55
N GLY A 95 6.61 -19.65 -13.68
CA GLY A 95 7.33 -20.20 -14.84
C GLY A 95 8.73 -19.62 -14.98
N GLY A 96 9.45 -19.50 -13.87
CA GLY A 96 10.82 -18.98 -13.79
C GLY A 96 10.97 -17.47 -13.82
N VAL A 97 9.88 -16.70 -13.95
CA VAL A 97 9.92 -15.25 -13.81
C VAL A 97 10.00 -14.88 -12.33
N LYS A 98 11.17 -14.38 -11.92
CA LYS A 98 11.41 -13.91 -10.56
C LYS A 98 10.42 -12.81 -10.15
N ALA A 99 9.92 -12.92 -8.92
CA ALA A 99 9.00 -11.95 -8.32
C ALA A 99 9.47 -11.50 -6.92
N GLY A 100 9.05 -10.30 -6.54
CA GLY A 100 9.20 -9.80 -5.18
C GLY A 100 8.44 -10.69 -4.19
N GLY A 101 9.11 -11.10 -3.10
CA GLY A 101 8.55 -12.04 -2.13
C GLY A 101 8.45 -13.49 -2.64
N GLY A 102 8.99 -13.80 -3.82
CA GLY A 102 8.97 -15.15 -4.37
C GLY A 102 9.92 -16.11 -3.65
N ILE A 103 9.43 -17.31 -3.37
CA ILE A 103 10.20 -18.41 -2.75
C ILE A 103 10.66 -19.44 -3.79
N GLY A 104 11.41 -20.45 -3.34
CA GLY A 104 11.97 -21.50 -4.18
C GLY A 104 13.23 -21.07 -4.94
N PRO A 105 13.90 -22.00 -5.64
CA PRO A 105 15.20 -21.75 -6.27
C PRO A 105 15.18 -20.59 -7.29
N GLN A 106 14.08 -20.44 -8.02
CA GLN A 106 13.91 -19.38 -9.03
C GLN A 106 13.29 -18.09 -8.45
N ARG A 107 12.81 -18.12 -7.20
CA ARG A 107 12.09 -17.01 -6.55
C ARG A 107 10.88 -16.57 -7.37
N ASP A 108 10.14 -17.54 -7.89
CA ASP A 108 9.02 -17.35 -8.83
C ASP A 108 7.70 -17.92 -8.28
N VAL A 109 7.68 -18.44 -7.05
CA VAL A 109 6.47 -18.90 -6.38
C VAL A 109 6.00 -17.82 -5.41
N VAL A 110 4.78 -17.31 -5.62
CA VAL A 110 4.19 -16.23 -4.83
C VAL A 110 2.74 -16.52 -4.50
N ALA A 111 2.19 -15.82 -3.51
CA ALA A 111 0.78 -15.89 -3.20
C ALA A 111 0.16 -14.51 -2.95
N PHE A 112 -1.08 -14.31 -3.40
CA PHE A 112 -1.82 -13.06 -3.33
C PHE A 112 -3.30 -13.29 -3.06
N THR A 113 -3.98 -12.30 -2.50
CA THR A 113 -5.43 -12.36 -2.27
C THR A 113 -6.23 -12.14 -3.55
N TYR A 114 -7.44 -12.71 -3.65
CA TYR A 114 -8.32 -12.51 -4.80
C TYR A 114 -9.26 -11.32 -4.71
N LEU A 115 -9.28 -10.57 -3.60
CA LEU A 115 -10.13 -9.39 -3.51
C LEU A 115 -9.37 -8.12 -3.89
N CYS A 116 -9.93 -7.41 -4.87
CA CYS A 116 -9.45 -6.10 -5.29
C CYS A 116 -9.52 -5.11 -4.11
N THR A 117 -8.42 -4.40 -3.86
CA THR A 117 -8.30 -3.45 -2.74
C THR A 117 -9.14 -2.19 -2.89
N HIS A 118 -9.72 -1.94 -4.07
CA HIS A 118 -10.61 -0.80 -4.28
C HIS A 118 -11.96 -0.96 -3.55
N GLN A 119 -12.79 -1.88 -4.03
CA GLN A 119 -14.16 -2.12 -3.54
C GLN A 119 -14.50 -3.62 -3.49
N GLY A 120 -13.48 -4.48 -3.31
CA GLY A 120 -13.70 -5.92 -3.09
C GLY A 120 -14.14 -6.71 -4.30
N GLY A 121 -13.91 -6.20 -5.51
CA GLY A 121 -14.22 -6.93 -6.74
C GLY A 121 -13.42 -8.24 -6.83
N PRO A 122 -14.02 -9.33 -7.36
CA PRO A 122 -13.38 -10.62 -7.46
C PRO A 122 -12.31 -10.62 -8.54
N LEU A 123 -11.13 -11.17 -8.24
CA LEU A 123 -10.02 -11.33 -9.18
C LEU A 123 -9.75 -12.80 -9.55
N GLN A 124 -10.48 -13.76 -8.98
CA GLN A 124 -10.32 -15.18 -9.28
C GLN A 124 -10.50 -15.44 -10.78
N GLY A 125 -9.62 -16.25 -11.35
CA GLY A 125 -9.55 -16.50 -12.80
C GLY A 125 -8.97 -15.34 -13.62
N GLY A 126 -8.59 -14.22 -12.98
CA GLY A 126 -8.00 -13.06 -13.64
C GLY A 126 -6.48 -13.12 -13.80
N TYR A 127 -5.83 -14.25 -13.45
CA TYR A 127 -4.38 -14.38 -13.57
C TYR A 127 -3.98 -14.52 -15.04
N LYS A 128 -2.98 -13.76 -15.47
CA LYS A 128 -2.43 -13.82 -16.82
C LYS A 128 -0.91 -13.84 -16.81
N ALA A 129 -0.36 -14.78 -17.54
CA ALA A 129 1.06 -14.83 -17.90
C ALA A 129 1.20 -14.47 -19.38
N THR A 130 1.94 -13.39 -19.67
CA THR A 130 2.21 -12.96 -21.05
C THR A 130 3.65 -12.49 -21.10
N ASP A 131 4.51 -13.22 -21.81
CA ASP A 131 5.96 -13.02 -21.83
C ASP A 131 6.53 -12.95 -20.41
N GLU A 132 7.13 -11.82 -20.05
CA GLU A 132 7.60 -11.58 -18.69
C GLU A 132 6.51 -11.08 -17.74
N HIS A 133 5.35 -10.62 -18.20
CA HIS A 133 4.32 -10.04 -17.34
C HIS A 133 3.53 -11.12 -16.59
N ARG A 134 3.28 -10.86 -15.31
CA ARG A 134 2.45 -11.71 -14.44
C ARG A 134 1.45 -10.81 -13.76
N THR A 135 0.23 -10.79 -14.26
CA THR A 135 -0.78 -9.85 -13.81
C THR A 135 -2.00 -10.55 -13.23
N LEU A 136 -2.71 -9.85 -12.37
CA LEU A 136 -4.02 -10.27 -11.86
C LEU A 136 -5.05 -9.17 -12.13
N GLY A 137 -6.12 -9.53 -12.82
CA GLY A 137 -7.16 -8.63 -13.30
C GLY A 137 -7.24 -8.60 -14.84
N PRO A 138 -7.75 -7.50 -15.43
CA PRO A 138 -8.36 -6.36 -14.77
C PRO A 138 -9.60 -6.76 -13.94
N CYS A 139 -9.78 -6.12 -12.79
CA CYS A 139 -10.95 -6.30 -11.93
C CYS A 139 -12.24 -5.98 -12.70
N PRO A 140 -13.28 -6.83 -12.66
CA PRO A 140 -14.48 -6.65 -13.47
C PRO A 140 -15.30 -5.40 -13.09
N PHE A 141 -15.16 -4.90 -11.87
CA PHE A 141 -15.92 -3.72 -11.43
C PHE A 141 -15.36 -2.40 -12.00
N HIS A 142 -14.05 -2.18 -11.88
CA HIS A 142 -13.43 -0.87 -12.17
C HIS A 142 -12.02 -0.99 -12.79
N LEU A 143 -11.75 -2.11 -13.47
CA LEU A 143 -10.57 -2.35 -14.31
C LEU A 143 -9.21 -2.20 -13.62
N SER A 144 -9.13 -2.40 -12.31
CA SER A 144 -7.84 -2.40 -11.60
C SER A 144 -7.01 -3.63 -11.96
N LEU A 145 -5.76 -3.42 -12.35
CA LEU A 145 -4.82 -4.45 -12.78
C LEU A 145 -3.58 -4.39 -11.88
N TYR A 146 -3.12 -5.55 -11.42
CA TYR A 146 -1.98 -5.65 -10.50
C TYR A 146 -0.82 -6.40 -11.15
N ASP A 147 0.42 -5.95 -10.94
CA ASP A 147 1.64 -6.64 -11.33
C ASP A 147 2.16 -7.49 -10.16
N LEU A 148 2.02 -8.80 -10.28
CA LEU A 148 2.37 -9.75 -9.25
C LEU A 148 3.88 -9.93 -9.09
N ARG A 149 4.70 -9.55 -10.09
CA ARG A 149 6.17 -9.59 -9.96
C ARG A 149 6.69 -8.52 -9.02
N ARG A 150 5.93 -7.44 -8.84
CA ARG A 150 6.34 -6.25 -8.11
C ARG A 150 5.44 -6.02 -6.89
N HIS A 151 5.31 -7.06 -6.06
CA HIS A 151 4.54 -7.02 -4.81
C HIS A 151 3.07 -6.61 -5.01
N GLY A 152 2.46 -6.97 -6.14
CA GLY A 152 1.06 -6.66 -6.42
C GLY A 152 0.80 -5.17 -6.63
N ILE A 153 1.80 -4.40 -7.08
CA ILE A 153 1.62 -2.97 -7.38
C ILE A 153 0.56 -2.77 -8.46
N ILE A 154 -0.20 -1.69 -8.33
CA ILE A 154 -1.24 -1.31 -9.29
C ILE A 154 -0.56 -0.86 -10.58
N VAL A 155 -0.87 -1.54 -11.69
CA VAL A 155 -0.46 -1.14 -13.05
C VAL A 155 -1.38 -0.04 -13.55
N SER A 156 -2.68 -0.22 -13.34
CA SER A 156 -3.74 0.73 -13.72
C SER A 156 -5.00 0.47 -12.89
N GLY A 157 -5.88 1.47 -12.79
CA GLY A 157 -7.19 1.35 -12.12
C GLY A 157 -7.44 2.35 -11.01
N GLN A 158 -8.39 2.01 -10.12
CA GLN A 158 -8.91 2.85 -9.04
C GLN A 158 -8.51 2.37 -7.64
N ALA A 159 -7.85 1.22 -7.54
CA ALA A 159 -7.27 0.78 -6.28
C ALA A 159 -6.21 1.77 -5.78
N TYR A 160 -6.10 1.92 -4.45
CA TYR A 160 -5.14 2.83 -3.80
C TYR A 160 -4.05 2.08 -3.02
N GLN A 161 -4.11 0.75 -3.01
CA GLN A 161 -3.19 -0.13 -2.30
C GLN A 161 -2.79 -1.29 -3.21
N SER A 162 -1.52 -1.70 -3.10
CA SER A 162 -1.06 -2.93 -3.75
C SER A 162 -1.87 -4.12 -3.24
N LEU A 163 -2.02 -5.13 -4.09
CA LEU A 163 -2.74 -6.33 -3.74
C LEU A 163 -2.04 -7.04 -2.56
N PRO A 164 -2.76 -7.40 -1.48
CA PRO A 164 -2.13 -8.05 -0.35
C PRO A 164 -1.43 -9.34 -0.75
N GLN A 165 -0.15 -9.45 -0.36
CA GLN A 165 0.73 -10.56 -0.68
C GLN A 165 0.87 -11.46 0.54
N ILE A 166 0.73 -12.77 0.37
CA ILE A 166 0.92 -13.74 1.44
C ILE A 166 2.43 -14.00 1.55
N LEU A 167 2.95 -13.91 2.76
CA LEU A 167 4.33 -14.28 3.07
C LEU A 167 4.42 -15.80 3.11
N LEU A 168 5.32 -16.35 2.30
CA LEU A 168 5.53 -17.77 2.18
C LEU A 168 6.85 -18.19 2.82
N GLU A 169 6.85 -19.40 3.35
CA GLU A 169 8.03 -20.11 3.83
C GLU A 169 8.14 -21.44 3.06
N LEU A 170 9.35 -21.81 2.69
CA LEU A 170 9.66 -23.10 2.08
C LEU A 170 10.47 -23.93 3.08
N ASP A 171 9.94 -25.10 3.43
CA ASP A 171 10.56 -26.05 4.34
C ASP A 171 10.76 -27.38 3.59
N GLY A 172 11.96 -27.56 3.05
CA GLY A 172 12.23 -28.62 2.09
C GLY A 172 11.38 -28.45 0.82
N ASP A 173 10.40 -29.34 0.65
CA ASP A 173 9.46 -29.31 -0.47
C ASP A 173 8.09 -28.71 -0.08
N ASP A 174 7.84 -28.48 1.20
CA ASP A 174 6.54 -28.03 1.69
C ASP A 174 6.45 -26.51 1.74
N ILE A 175 5.37 -25.94 1.19
CA ILE A 175 5.10 -24.50 1.17
C ILE A 175 4.10 -24.16 2.25
N TYR A 176 4.43 -23.14 3.05
CA TYR A 176 3.58 -22.62 4.12
C TYR A 176 3.27 -21.14 3.92
N ALA A 177 2.03 -20.74 4.22
CA ALA A 177 1.71 -19.34 4.51
C ALA A 177 2.05 -19.02 5.96
N VAL A 178 2.77 -17.92 6.20
CA VAL A 178 3.27 -17.53 7.53
C VAL A 178 2.99 -16.07 7.88
N GLY A 179 2.40 -15.31 6.97
CA GLY A 179 1.97 -13.94 7.22
C GLY A 179 1.45 -13.28 5.97
N MET A 180 1.29 -11.97 6.00
CA MET A 180 0.93 -11.20 4.82
C MET A 180 1.41 -9.75 4.87
N MET A 181 1.63 -9.19 3.70
CA MET A 181 1.90 -7.77 3.47
C MET A 181 0.63 -7.13 2.89
N GLY A 182 0.09 -6.13 3.59
CA GLY A 182 -1.16 -5.47 3.23
C GLY A 182 -2.35 -5.89 4.10
N LEU A 183 -3.44 -5.15 3.98
CA LEU A 183 -4.68 -5.38 4.71
C LEU A 183 -5.71 -6.03 3.78
N LEU A 184 -6.34 -7.10 4.23
CA LEU A 184 -7.45 -7.73 3.51
C LEU A 184 -8.59 -6.73 3.31
N PHE A 185 -9.12 -6.70 2.08
CA PHE A 185 -10.27 -5.85 1.78
C PHE A 185 -11.46 -6.17 2.71
N GLY A 186 -12.13 -5.13 3.20
CA GLY A 186 -13.31 -5.28 4.07
C GLY A 186 -12.98 -5.77 5.48
N ARG A 187 -11.73 -5.68 5.93
CA ARG A 187 -11.33 -5.93 7.32
C ARG A 187 -10.61 -4.73 7.93
N ASN A 188 -10.71 -4.58 9.24
CA ASN A 188 -9.96 -3.59 10.03
C ASN A 188 -8.67 -4.18 10.62
N GLU A 189 -8.59 -5.50 10.76
CA GLU A 189 -7.39 -6.27 11.05
C GLU A 189 -7.39 -7.58 10.25
N ASN A 190 -6.23 -8.12 9.93
CA ASN A 190 -6.15 -9.34 9.13
C ASN A 190 -6.56 -10.58 9.93
N LEU A 191 -6.10 -10.68 11.18
CA LEU A 191 -6.51 -11.74 12.11
C LEU A 191 -7.79 -11.30 12.81
N MET A 192 -8.91 -11.87 12.38
CA MET A 192 -10.19 -11.62 13.03
C MET A 192 -10.28 -12.48 14.30
N ASN A 193 -10.66 -11.88 15.43
CA ASN A 193 -11.09 -12.66 16.58
C ASN A 193 -12.45 -13.27 16.25
N THR A 194 -12.46 -14.55 15.86
CA THR A 194 -13.69 -15.34 15.69
C THR A 194 -14.14 -15.91 17.01
#